data_AF-A0A954G6X4-F1
#
_entry.id   AF-A0A954G6X4-F1
#
_cell.length_a   1.000
_cell.length_b   1.000
_cell.length_c   1.000
_cell.angle_alpha   90.00
_cell.angle_beta   90.00
_cell.angle_gamma   90.00
#
_symmetry.space_group_name_H-M   'P 1'
#
loop_
_entity.id
_entity.type
_entity.pdbx_description
1 polymer ?
#
loop_
_entity_poly.entity_id
_entity_poly.type
_entity_poly.pdbx_seq_one_letter_code
_entity_poly.pdbx_strand_id
1 'polypeptide(L)'
;RDVLLGRADSALVFLKEIDSGTYPPTEVSADQLRKVALHNDPRLNELVRKHWGNIRAGTPEEKLAEIRRISNDLRAGSGNLAEGKLLFEKQCATCHKLYEDGKEIGPDLTKANRQDQSFLLVSIVDPNTQIRKEYLNYILVTTNGRVLNGLLVEETPASVTLLNAKNERTTVSREDIDELKASPVSLMPEDLLKKLTPQQVRDLFRYLQNSQNSKP
;
A
#
# COMPACT_ATOMS: atom_id res chain seq x y z
N ARG A 1 -14.32 -6.31 -8.04
CA ARG A 1 -13.38 -7.28 -7.44
C ARG A 1 -13.24 -7.08 -5.94
N ASP A 2 -12.98 -5.88 -5.43
CA ASP A 2 -12.77 -5.70 -3.98
C ASP A 2 -14.00 -5.95 -3.11
N VAL A 3 -15.20 -5.84 -3.67
CA VAL A 3 -16.44 -6.27 -3.02
C VAL A 3 -16.47 -7.79 -2.85
N LEU A 4 -16.10 -8.55 -3.91
CA LEU A 4 -16.02 -10.01 -3.88
C LEU A 4 -14.91 -10.49 -2.93
N LEU A 5 -13.75 -9.83 -2.94
CA LEU A 5 -12.65 -10.13 -2.04
C LEU A 5 -12.89 -9.66 -0.60
N GLY A 6 -14.02 -8.99 -0.33
CA GLY A 6 -14.41 -8.54 1.01
C GLY A 6 -15.09 -9.60 1.87
N ARG A 7 -15.41 -10.79 1.33
CA ARG A 7 -15.95 -11.93 2.08
C ARG A 7 -15.22 -13.20 1.67
N ALA A 8 -14.99 -14.10 2.61
CA ALA A 8 -14.21 -15.31 2.35
C ALA A 8 -14.82 -16.19 1.23
N ASP A 9 -16.13 -16.43 1.24
CA ASP A 9 -16.77 -17.32 0.27
C ASP A 9 -16.75 -16.75 -1.16
N SER A 10 -17.01 -15.46 -1.33
CA SER A 10 -16.93 -14.82 -2.64
C SER A 10 -15.48 -14.66 -3.12
N ALA A 11 -14.53 -14.47 -2.22
CA ALA A 11 -13.10 -14.52 -2.54
C ALA A 11 -12.70 -15.92 -3.02
N LEU A 12 -13.24 -16.97 -2.39
CA LEU A 12 -12.92 -18.36 -2.73
C LEU A 12 -13.44 -18.72 -4.12
N VAL A 13 -14.66 -18.30 -4.46
CA VAL A 13 -15.21 -18.47 -5.81
C VAL A 13 -14.30 -17.78 -6.83
N PHE A 14 -13.91 -16.53 -6.59
CA PHE A 14 -13.05 -15.80 -7.53
C PHE A 14 -11.66 -16.44 -7.69
N LEU A 15 -11.02 -16.87 -6.61
CA LEU A 15 -9.70 -17.53 -6.71
C LEU A 15 -9.78 -18.90 -7.37
N LYS A 16 -10.91 -19.62 -7.27
CA LYS A 16 -11.14 -20.86 -8.03
C LYS A 16 -11.25 -20.62 -9.53
N GLU A 17 -11.83 -19.49 -9.95
CA GLU A 17 -11.85 -19.10 -11.38
C GLU A 17 -10.45 -18.78 -11.92
N ILE A 18 -9.54 -18.29 -11.06
CA ILE A 18 -8.12 -18.16 -11.42
C ILE A 18 -7.47 -19.55 -11.49
N ASP A 19 -7.78 -20.43 -10.55
CA ASP A 19 -7.26 -21.79 -10.52
C ASP A 19 -7.67 -22.63 -11.73
N SER A 20 -8.89 -22.43 -12.25
CA SER A 20 -9.38 -23.07 -13.47
C SER A 20 -8.84 -22.44 -14.76
N GLY A 21 -8.10 -21.34 -14.67
CA GLY A 21 -7.56 -20.62 -15.83
C GLY A 21 -8.55 -19.69 -16.53
N THR A 22 -9.72 -19.42 -15.94
CA THR A 22 -10.69 -18.46 -16.47
C THR A 22 -10.11 -17.04 -16.50
N TYR A 23 -9.30 -16.69 -15.48
CA TYR A 23 -8.58 -15.42 -15.40
C TYR A 23 -7.10 -15.65 -15.09
N PRO A 24 -6.17 -14.87 -15.67
CA PRO A 24 -4.75 -15.00 -15.37
C PRO A 24 -4.44 -14.47 -13.95
N PRO A 25 -3.51 -15.11 -13.21
CA PRO A 25 -3.09 -14.65 -11.87
C PRO A 25 -2.53 -13.22 -11.83
N THR A 26 -2.04 -12.70 -12.96
CA THR A 26 -1.52 -11.33 -13.11
C THR A 26 -2.57 -10.24 -12.91
N GLU A 27 -3.85 -10.60 -12.96
CA GLU A 27 -4.96 -9.66 -12.74
C GLU A 27 -5.23 -9.35 -11.26
N VAL A 28 -4.62 -10.08 -10.33
CA VAL A 28 -4.77 -9.83 -8.89
C VAL A 28 -3.60 -9.01 -8.39
N SER A 29 -3.90 -7.84 -7.84
CA SER A 29 -2.88 -6.96 -7.27
C SER A 29 -2.37 -7.47 -5.92
N ALA A 30 -1.18 -7.03 -5.50
CA ALA A 30 -0.66 -7.33 -4.18
C ALA A 30 -1.59 -6.86 -3.05
N ASP A 31 -2.27 -5.73 -3.23
CA ASP A 31 -3.27 -5.21 -2.27
C ASP A 31 -4.47 -6.15 -2.13
N GLN A 32 -4.97 -6.67 -3.25
CA GLN A 32 -6.06 -7.64 -3.28
C GLN A 32 -5.66 -8.96 -2.60
N LEU A 33 -4.44 -9.43 -2.83
CA LEU A 33 -3.92 -10.63 -2.17
C LEU A 33 -3.76 -10.44 -0.67
N ARG A 34 -3.31 -9.25 -0.22
CA ARG A 34 -3.28 -8.90 1.21
C ARG A 34 -4.68 -8.91 1.79
N LYS A 35 -5.67 -8.33 1.11
CA LYS A 35 -7.07 -8.35 1.55
C LYS A 35 -7.61 -9.77 1.68
N VAL A 36 -7.27 -10.66 0.75
CA VAL A 36 -7.61 -12.09 0.84
C VAL A 36 -6.99 -12.73 2.08
N ALA A 37 -5.71 -12.43 2.35
CA ALA A 37 -5.01 -12.96 3.53
C ALA A 37 -5.66 -12.51 4.86
N LEU A 38 -6.32 -11.34 4.90
CA LEU A 38 -7.02 -10.85 6.09
C LEU A 38 -8.20 -11.73 6.52
N HIS A 39 -8.76 -12.55 5.63
CA HIS A 39 -9.82 -13.50 6.00
C HIS A 39 -9.32 -14.63 6.91
N ASN A 40 -8.01 -14.88 6.97
CA ASN A 40 -7.41 -16.01 7.69
C ASN A 40 -8.02 -17.38 7.34
N ASP A 41 -8.57 -17.53 6.13
CA ASP A 41 -9.20 -18.77 5.66
C ASP A 41 -8.14 -19.71 5.04
N PRO A 42 -7.98 -20.95 5.55
CA PRO A 42 -7.02 -21.92 5.01
C PRO A 42 -7.17 -22.20 3.52
N ARG A 43 -8.41 -22.21 3.00
CA ARG A 43 -8.73 -22.50 1.59
C ARG A 43 -8.22 -21.39 0.68
N LEU A 44 -8.38 -20.13 1.12
CA LEU A 44 -7.86 -18.97 0.41
C LEU A 44 -6.33 -18.95 0.44
N ASN A 45 -5.73 -19.21 1.61
CA ASN A 45 -4.28 -19.23 1.78
C ASN A 45 -3.60 -20.28 0.90
N GLU A 46 -4.23 -21.45 0.71
CA GLU A 46 -3.73 -22.49 -0.19
C GLU A 46 -3.73 -22.03 -1.65
N LEU A 47 -4.83 -21.45 -2.14
CA LEU A 47 -4.93 -20.93 -3.50
C LEU A 47 -3.97 -19.77 -3.75
N VAL A 48 -3.84 -18.86 -2.78
CA VAL A 48 -2.89 -17.76 -2.85
C VAL A 48 -1.45 -18.28 -2.98
N ARG A 49 -1.08 -19.27 -2.16
CA ARG A 49 0.25 -19.87 -2.20
C ARG A 49 0.52 -20.62 -3.50
N LYS A 50 -0.49 -21.29 -4.07
CA LYS A 50 -0.37 -22.04 -5.33
C LYS A 50 -0.01 -21.13 -6.52
N HIS A 51 -0.63 -19.96 -6.62
CA HIS A 51 -0.49 -19.07 -7.78
C HIS A 51 0.52 -17.94 -7.61
N TRP A 52 0.70 -17.44 -6.38
CA TRP A 52 1.57 -16.30 -6.10
C TRP A 52 2.70 -16.60 -5.10
N GLY A 53 2.80 -17.84 -4.61
CA GLY A 53 3.82 -18.24 -3.64
C GLY A 53 3.59 -17.66 -2.25
N ASN A 54 4.65 -17.63 -1.43
CA ASN A 54 4.58 -16.98 -0.12
C ASN A 54 4.56 -15.45 -0.30
N ILE A 55 3.38 -14.85 -0.19
CA ILE A 55 3.23 -13.39 -0.09
C ILE A 55 3.65 -12.97 1.32
N ARG A 56 4.95 -13.02 1.58
CA ARG A 56 5.54 -12.55 2.82
C ARG A 56 6.11 -11.15 2.62
N ALA A 57 5.93 -10.32 3.64
CA ALA A 57 6.74 -9.13 3.79
C ALA A 57 8.22 -9.55 3.83
N GLY A 58 9.10 -8.77 3.18
CA GLY A 58 10.53 -9.05 3.19
C GLY A 58 11.09 -9.09 4.61
N THR A 59 12.07 -9.95 4.86
CA THR A 59 12.81 -10.00 6.14
C THR A 59 13.52 -8.68 6.41
N PRO A 60 13.81 -8.34 7.69
CA PRO A 60 14.61 -7.16 8.01
C PRO A 60 15.95 -7.13 7.26
N GLU A 61 16.61 -8.28 7.11
CA GLU A 61 17.88 -8.42 6.41
C GLU A 61 17.75 -8.12 4.91
N GLU A 62 16.71 -8.63 4.25
CA GLU A 62 16.41 -8.34 2.84
C GLU A 62 16.10 -6.86 2.62
N LYS A 63 15.30 -6.26 3.51
CA LYS A 63 14.97 -4.83 3.45
C LYS A 63 16.21 -3.95 3.63
N LEU A 64 17.08 -4.29 4.57
CA LEU A 64 18.37 -3.61 4.76
C LEU A 64 19.29 -3.76 3.55
N ALA A 65 19.33 -4.95 2.92
CA ALA A 65 20.09 -5.17 1.71
C ALA A 65 19.57 -4.31 0.55
N GLU A 66 18.24 -4.21 0.39
CA GLU A 66 17.60 -3.40 -0.63
C GLU A 66 17.84 -1.90 -0.42
N ILE A 67 17.74 -1.42 0.83
CA ILE A 67 18.08 -0.03 1.18
C ILE A 67 19.53 0.28 0.79
N ARG A 68 20.48 -0.61 1.09
CA ARG A 68 21.90 -0.43 0.71
C ARG A 68 22.07 -0.41 -0.81
N ARG A 69 21.41 -1.32 -1.52
CA ARG A 69 21.45 -1.42 -2.99
C ARG A 69 20.96 -0.11 -3.62
N ILE A 70 19.78 0.37 -3.22
CA ILE A 70 19.21 1.62 -3.74
C ILE A 70 20.07 2.83 -3.36
N SER A 71 20.59 2.87 -2.12
CA SER A 71 21.51 3.94 -1.70
C SER A 71 22.75 4.04 -2.59
N ASN A 72 23.29 2.91 -3.05
CA ASN A 72 24.37 2.90 -4.05
C ASN A 72 23.91 3.42 -5.41
N ASP A 73 22.75 2.97 -5.90
CA ASP A 73 22.19 3.41 -7.19
C ASP A 73 21.94 4.94 -7.23
N LEU A 74 21.51 5.52 -6.11
CA LEU A 74 21.29 6.96 -5.95
C LEU A 74 22.59 7.77 -5.96
N ARG A 75 23.69 7.21 -5.46
CA ARG A 75 25.03 7.85 -5.52
C ARG A 75 25.68 7.76 -6.89
N ALA A 76 25.30 6.76 -7.68
CA ALA A 76 25.95 6.46 -8.96
C ALA A 76 25.66 7.48 -10.08
N GLY A 77 24.69 8.39 -9.90
CA GLY A 77 24.38 9.41 -10.89
C GLY A 77 23.26 10.34 -10.46
N SER A 78 22.88 11.26 -11.33
CA SER A 78 21.76 12.18 -11.13
C SER A 78 20.45 11.61 -11.69
N GLY A 79 19.33 12.10 -11.14
CA GLY A 79 18.01 11.88 -11.70
C GLY A 79 17.53 13.04 -12.57
N ASN A 80 16.57 12.76 -13.45
CA ASN A 80 15.79 13.72 -14.21
C ASN A 80 14.51 14.08 -13.45
N LEU A 81 14.28 15.37 -13.27
CA LEU A 81 13.16 15.91 -12.51
C LEU A 81 11.80 15.66 -13.18
N ALA A 82 11.72 15.78 -14.51
CA ALA A 82 10.49 15.62 -15.27
C ALA A 82 10.06 14.15 -15.30
N GLU A 83 11.00 13.24 -15.54
CA GLU A 83 10.75 11.79 -15.48
C GLU A 83 10.34 11.34 -14.06
N GLY A 84 10.97 11.92 -13.05
CA GLY A 84 10.62 11.68 -11.65
C GLY A 84 9.19 12.10 -11.31
N LYS A 85 8.71 13.20 -11.88
CA LYS A 85 7.31 13.66 -11.72
C LYS A 85 6.33 12.62 -12.27
N LEU A 86 6.58 12.10 -13.47
CA LEU A 86 5.71 11.09 -14.10
C LEU A 86 5.64 9.80 -13.26
N LEU A 87 6.77 9.39 -12.68
CA LEU A 87 6.81 8.24 -11.77
C LEU A 87 6.04 8.51 -10.48
N PHE A 88 6.21 9.70 -9.89
CA PHE A 88 5.45 10.12 -8.71
C PHE A 88 3.94 10.10 -8.98
N GLU A 89 3.48 10.71 -10.07
CA GLU A 89 2.06 10.74 -10.47
C GLU A 89 1.46 9.35 -10.60
N LYS A 90 2.22 8.42 -11.19
CA LYS A 90 1.75 7.07 -11.46
C LYS A 90 1.60 6.21 -10.20
N GLN A 91 2.46 6.40 -9.19
CA GLN A 91 2.58 5.44 -8.08
C GLN A 91 2.42 6.05 -6.69
N CYS A 92 2.87 7.29 -6.49
CA CYS A 92 2.91 7.94 -5.17
C CYS A 92 1.72 8.88 -5.00
N ALA A 93 1.36 9.62 -6.06
CA ALA A 93 0.29 10.62 -6.06
C ALA A 93 -1.11 10.01 -5.83
N THR A 94 -1.25 8.69 -6.00
CA THR A 94 -2.48 7.96 -5.67
C THR A 94 -2.83 8.06 -4.19
N CYS A 95 -1.82 8.20 -3.33
CA CYS A 95 -2.00 8.23 -1.87
C CYS A 95 -1.42 9.49 -1.23
N HIS A 96 -0.34 10.04 -1.77
CA HIS A 96 0.42 11.13 -1.17
C HIS A 96 0.26 12.42 -1.96
N LYS A 97 0.21 13.52 -1.22
CA LYS A 97 0.30 14.87 -1.79
C LYS A 97 1.75 15.32 -1.82
N LEU A 98 2.16 15.94 -2.92
CA LEU A 98 3.42 16.66 -3.01
C LEU A 98 3.18 17.94 -3.81
N TYR A 99 3.39 19.08 -3.16
CA TYR A 99 2.91 20.38 -3.61
C TYR A 99 1.38 20.39 -3.77
N GLU A 100 0.89 20.65 -4.99
CA GLU A 100 -0.53 20.68 -5.33
C GLU A 100 -1.01 19.36 -5.94
N ASP A 101 -0.10 18.41 -6.22
CA ASP A 101 -0.41 17.17 -6.91
C ASP A 101 -0.64 16.02 -5.91
N GLY A 102 -1.62 15.16 -6.21
CA GLY A 102 -1.86 13.90 -5.50
C GLY A 102 -3.09 13.87 -4.60
N LYS A 103 -3.09 12.95 -3.63
CA LYS A 103 -4.21 12.67 -2.71
C LYS A 103 -3.76 12.77 -1.25
N GLU A 104 -4.70 12.90 -0.33
CA GLU A 104 -4.45 13.02 1.10
C GLU A 104 -4.91 11.75 1.84
N ILE A 105 -4.42 10.59 1.37
CA ILE A 105 -4.60 9.30 2.08
C ILE A 105 -3.41 9.08 3.01
N GLY A 106 -2.20 9.17 2.48
CA GLY A 106 -0.96 9.12 3.23
C GLY A 106 -0.47 10.51 3.66
N PRO A 107 0.67 10.58 4.36
CA PRO A 107 1.33 11.82 4.72
C PRO A 107 1.50 12.79 3.54
N ASP A 108 1.22 14.08 3.78
CA ASP A 108 1.59 15.16 2.86
C ASP A 108 3.12 15.24 2.78
N LEU A 109 3.67 14.81 1.64
CA LEU A 109 5.11 14.76 1.44
C LEU A 109 5.69 16.17 1.34
N THR A 110 4.91 17.19 0.99
CA THR A 110 5.38 18.59 1.01
C THR A 110 5.95 18.98 2.37
N LYS A 111 5.38 18.43 3.45
CA LYS A 111 5.74 18.69 4.85
C LYS A 111 6.61 17.58 5.46
N ALA A 112 6.87 16.51 4.73
CA ALA A 112 7.68 15.40 5.21
C ALA A 112 9.17 15.73 5.17
N ASN A 113 9.97 15.00 5.94
CA ASN A 113 11.44 15.11 5.95
C ASN A 113 12.07 14.43 4.71
N ARG A 114 11.56 14.74 3.52
CA ARG A 114 11.99 14.13 2.26
C ARG A 114 13.41 14.50 1.85
N GLN A 115 14.00 15.56 2.42
CA GLN A 115 15.40 15.90 2.21
C GLN A 115 16.35 14.88 2.86
N ASP A 116 15.91 14.19 3.91
CA ASP A 116 16.64 13.06 4.47
C ASP A 116 16.41 11.81 3.61
N GLN A 117 17.40 11.50 2.77
CA GLN A 117 17.36 10.35 1.88
C GLN A 117 17.23 9.02 2.63
N SER A 118 17.84 8.91 3.82
CA SER A 118 17.78 7.68 4.62
C SER A 118 16.38 7.47 5.17
N PHE A 119 15.76 8.53 5.70
CA PHE A 119 14.37 8.51 6.14
C PHE A 119 13.42 8.13 5.00
N LEU A 120 13.60 8.74 3.82
CA LEU A 120 12.75 8.47 2.66
C LEU A 120 12.91 7.03 2.16
N LEU A 121 14.14 6.51 2.09
CA LEU A 121 14.42 5.14 1.69
C LEU A 121 13.79 4.12 2.63
N VAL A 122 13.98 4.28 3.94
CA VAL A 122 13.40 3.38 4.94
C VAL A 122 11.87 3.41 4.83
N SER A 123 11.27 4.59 4.68
CA SER A 123 9.81 4.73 4.56
C SER A 123 9.24 4.05 3.31
N ILE A 124 9.98 4.06 2.19
CA ILE A 124 9.52 3.45 0.93
C ILE A 124 9.76 1.94 0.90
N VAL A 125 10.93 1.48 1.38
CA VAL A 125 11.30 0.05 1.37
C VAL A 125 10.64 -0.71 2.51
N ASP A 126 10.48 -0.08 3.67
CA ASP A 126 9.86 -0.66 4.86
C ASP A 126 8.78 0.24 5.48
N PRO A 127 7.62 0.41 4.80
CA PRO A 127 6.55 1.27 5.26
C PRO A 127 5.87 0.82 6.57
N ASN A 128 6.20 -0.38 7.06
CA ASN A 128 5.61 -0.96 8.27
C ASN A 128 6.37 -0.59 9.55
N THR A 129 7.62 -0.11 9.44
CA THR A 129 8.48 0.16 10.61
C THR A 129 8.05 1.35 11.46
N GLN A 130 7.52 2.39 10.82
CA GLN A 130 7.15 3.64 11.48
C GLN A 130 5.84 4.17 10.90
N ILE A 131 4.73 3.58 11.33
CA ILE A 131 3.39 4.05 10.97
C ILE A 131 2.93 5.03 12.04
N ARG A 132 2.73 6.29 11.66
CA ARG A 132 2.15 7.28 12.59
C ARG A 132 0.69 6.92 12.89
N LYS A 133 0.23 7.25 14.09
CA LYS A 133 -1.09 6.84 14.59
C LYS A 133 -2.22 7.23 13.64
N GLU A 134 -2.16 8.43 13.07
CA GLU A 134 -3.14 8.97 12.12
C GLU A 134 -3.18 8.25 10.75
N TYR A 135 -2.16 7.45 10.43
CA TYR A 135 -2.07 6.64 9.23
C TYR A 135 -2.10 5.13 9.52
N LEU A 136 -2.46 4.74 10.75
CA LEU A 136 -2.65 3.33 11.08
C LEU A 136 -3.82 2.77 10.26
N ASN A 137 -3.54 1.66 9.60
CA ASN A 137 -4.55 0.85 8.94
C ASN A 137 -5.35 0.09 10.01
N TYR A 138 -6.66 0.10 9.90
CA TYR A 138 -7.56 -0.69 10.74
C TYR A 138 -8.20 -1.79 9.91
N ILE A 139 -8.40 -2.96 10.54
CA ILE A 139 -9.19 -4.06 10.00
C ILE A 139 -10.50 -4.06 10.78
N LEU A 140 -11.61 -3.98 10.05
CA LEU A 140 -12.97 -4.02 10.57
C LEU A 140 -13.66 -5.25 10.01
N VAL A 141 -14.09 -6.14 10.90
CA VAL A 141 -14.93 -7.29 10.57
C VAL A 141 -16.36 -6.95 10.97
N THR A 142 -17.30 -7.05 10.04
CA THR A 142 -18.72 -6.82 10.34
C THR A 142 -19.37 -8.09 10.87
N THR A 143 -20.49 -7.95 11.59
CA THR A 143 -21.30 -9.07 12.12
C THR A 143 -21.79 -10.03 11.02
N ASN A 144 -21.93 -9.53 9.79
CA ASN A 144 -22.26 -10.34 8.61
C ASN A 144 -21.04 -10.95 7.89
N GLY A 145 -19.84 -10.91 8.50
CA GLY A 145 -18.62 -11.54 7.99
C GLY A 145 -17.91 -10.81 6.86
N ARG A 146 -18.21 -9.52 6.62
CA ARG A 146 -17.47 -8.70 5.66
C ARG A 146 -16.23 -8.12 6.33
N VAL A 147 -15.08 -8.25 5.66
CA VAL A 147 -13.81 -7.65 6.10
C VAL A 147 -13.55 -6.38 5.29
N LEU A 148 -13.35 -5.29 6.02
CA LEU A 148 -12.98 -3.98 5.54
C LEU A 148 -11.61 -3.59 6.12
N ASN A 149 -10.86 -2.78 5.39
CA ASN A 149 -9.64 -2.20 5.88
C ASN A 149 -9.43 -0.79 5.33
N GLY A 150 -8.77 0.05 6.11
CA GLY A 150 -8.52 1.45 5.77
C GLY A 150 -8.07 2.27 6.97
N LEU A 151 -7.80 3.55 6.74
CA LEU A 151 -7.52 4.50 7.81
C LEU A 151 -8.79 4.84 8.58
N LEU A 152 -8.69 4.90 9.90
CA LEU A 152 -9.76 5.39 10.75
C LEU A 152 -9.82 6.92 10.65
N VAL A 153 -10.71 7.44 9.79
CA VAL A 153 -10.81 8.89 9.53
C VAL A 153 -11.90 9.57 10.36
N GLU A 154 -12.82 8.78 10.91
CA GLU A 154 -13.84 9.28 11.83
C GLU A 154 -14.29 8.15 12.77
N GLU A 155 -14.46 8.49 14.04
CA GLU A 155 -14.95 7.58 15.06
C GLU A 155 -15.92 8.33 15.98
N THR A 156 -17.15 7.82 16.07
CA THR A 156 -18.20 8.36 16.96
C THR A 156 -18.72 7.23 17.86
N PRO A 157 -19.58 7.54 18.87
CA PRO A 157 -20.27 6.49 19.62
C PRO A 157 -21.22 5.63 18.78
N ALA A 158 -21.66 6.11 17.61
CA ALA A 158 -22.63 5.40 16.77
C ALA A 158 -21.98 4.68 15.56
N SER A 159 -20.86 5.17 15.05
CA SER A 159 -20.28 4.68 13.81
C SER A 159 -18.77 4.86 13.72
N VAL A 160 -18.18 4.13 12.77
CA VAL A 160 -16.77 4.20 12.37
C VAL A 160 -16.70 4.43 10.87
N THR A 161 -15.89 5.39 10.42
CA THR A 161 -15.61 5.61 8.99
C THR A 161 -14.17 5.24 8.66
N LEU A 162 -14.03 4.31 7.73
CA LEU A 162 -12.74 3.91 7.16
C LEU A 162 -12.51 4.56 5.79
N LEU A 163 -11.30 5.06 5.54
CA LEU A 163 -10.82 5.50 4.22
C LEU A 163 -9.87 4.44 3.66
N ASN A 164 -10.25 3.77 2.57
CA ASN A 164 -9.42 2.72 1.99
C ASN A 164 -8.32 3.29 1.05
N ALA A 165 -7.44 2.42 0.54
CA ALA A 165 -6.35 2.80 -0.36
C ALA A 165 -6.81 3.39 -1.72
N LYS A 166 -8.12 3.30 -2.04
CA LYS A 166 -8.74 3.90 -3.24
C LYS A 166 -9.34 5.27 -2.97
N ASN A 167 -9.12 5.83 -1.78
CA ASN A 167 -9.73 7.07 -1.31
C ASN A 167 -11.26 6.97 -1.15
N GLU A 168 -11.80 5.76 -0.94
CA GLU A 168 -13.23 5.55 -0.73
C GLU A 168 -13.52 5.49 0.77
N ARG A 169 -14.53 6.27 1.21
CA ARG A 169 -15.01 6.25 2.59
C ARG A 169 -16.10 5.20 2.76
N THR A 170 -15.99 4.39 3.80
CA THR A 170 -17.04 3.45 4.21
C THR A 170 -17.36 3.67 5.68
N THR A 171 -18.59 4.12 5.95
CA THR A 171 -19.11 4.25 7.32
C THR A 171 -19.85 2.97 7.69
N VAL A 172 -19.56 2.45 8.88
CA VAL A 172 -20.19 1.25 9.45
C VAL A 172 -20.78 1.60 10.81
N SER A 173 -22.04 1.23 11.03
CA SER A 173 -22.68 1.35 12.35
C SER A 173 -21.95 0.48 13.36
N ARG A 174 -21.76 0.94 14.60
CA ARG A 174 -21.07 0.14 15.62
C ARG A 174 -21.79 -1.17 15.94
N GLU A 175 -23.10 -1.22 15.78
CA GLU A 175 -23.90 -2.44 15.96
C GLU A 175 -23.60 -3.52 14.90
N ASP A 176 -23.07 -3.10 13.74
CA ASP A 176 -22.68 -3.99 12.64
C ASP A 176 -21.20 -4.40 12.72
N ILE A 177 -20.44 -3.94 13.72
CA ILE A 177 -19.03 -4.24 13.90
C ILE A 177 -18.87 -5.41 14.87
N ASP A 178 -18.25 -6.48 14.39
CA ASP A 178 -17.86 -7.63 15.20
C ASP A 178 -16.44 -7.45 15.78
N GLU A 179 -15.50 -6.97 14.94
CA GLU A 179 -14.12 -6.70 15.36
C GLU A 179 -13.61 -5.40 14.72
N LEU A 180 -12.88 -4.59 15.48
CA LEU A 180 -12.11 -3.46 14.97
C LEU A 180 -10.73 -3.48 15.60
N LYS A 181 -9.68 -3.67 14.81
CA LYS A 181 -8.29 -3.74 15.29
C LYS A 181 -7.34 -2.93 14.42
N ALA A 182 -6.34 -2.33 15.05
CA ALA A 182 -5.21 -1.76 14.33
C ALA A 182 -4.37 -2.88 13.71
N SER A 183 -3.96 -2.68 12.45
CA SER A 183 -3.09 -3.59 11.72
C SER A 183 -1.63 -3.15 11.87
N PRO A 184 -0.68 -4.08 12.10
CA PRO A 184 0.74 -3.76 12.01
C PRO A 184 1.21 -3.55 10.55
N VAL A 185 0.33 -3.78 9.57
CA VAL A 185 0.61 -3.60 8.14
C VAL A 185 0.00 -2.30 7.64
N SER A 186 0.85 -1.42 7.13
CA SER A 186 0.55 -0.15 6.50
C SER A 186 -0.33 -0.31 5.24
N LEU A 187 -1.09 0.73 4.92
CA LEU A 187 -1.74 0.85 3.60
C LEU A 187 -0.75 1.15 2.48
N MET A 188 0.42 1.71 2.81
CA MET A 188 1.47 1.94 1.82
C MET A 188 2.01 0.59 1.34
N PRO A 189 1.98 0.31 0.02
CA PRO A 189 2.47 -0.96 -0.48
C PRO A 189 3.98 -1.12 -0.28
N GLU A 190 4.43 -2.34 0.05
CA GLU A 190 5.84 -2.71 -0.11
C GLU A 190 6.19 -2.89 -1.60
N ASP A 191 7.50 -3.00 -1.89
CA ASP A 191 8.05 -3.31 -3.22
C ASP A 191 7.80 -2.28 -4.33
N LEU A 192 7.45 -1.04 -3.96
CA LEU A 192 7.18 0.05 -4.90
C LEU A 192 8.35 0.31 -5.88
N LEU A 193 9.59 0.08 -5.44
CA LEU A 193 10.78 0.35 -6.23
C LEU A 193 11.26 -0.87 -7.05
N LYS A 194 10.77 -2.09 -6.79
CA LYS A 194 11.30 -3.32 -7.41
C LYS A 194 11.14 -3.36 -8.94
N LYS A 195 10.12 -2.68 -9.47
CA LYS A 195 9.83 -2.64 -10.92
C LYS A 195 10.52 -1.48 -11.64
N LEU A 196 11.22 -0.61 -10.91
CA LEU A 196 11.89 0.55 -11.48
C LEU A 196 13.33 0.20 -11.84
N THR A 197 13.79 0.70 -12.98
CA THR A 197 15.21 0.66 -13.34
C THR A 197 16.03 1.57 -12.41
N PRO A 198 17.36 1.39 -12.29
CA PRO A 198 18.19 2.27 -11.48
C PRO A 198 18.07 3.76 -11.85
N GLN A 199 17.90 4.08 -13.15
CA GLN A 199 17.68 5.47 -13.58
C GLN A 199 16.32 6.00 -13.09
N GLN A 200 15.25 5.22 -13.24
CA GLN A 200 13.92 5.62 -12.76
C GLN A 200 13.89 5.83 -11.23
N VAL A 201 14.64 5.03 -10.47
CA VAL A 201 14.79 5.25 -9.03
C VAL A 201 15.46 6.59 -8.75
N ARG A 202 16.56 6.91 -9.45
CA ARG A 202 17.20 8.24 -9.34
C ARG A 202 16.27 9.39 -9.72
N ASP A 203 15.51 9.22 -10.81
CA ASP A 203 14.56 10.23 -11.29
C ASP A 203 13.48 10.50 -10.24
N LEU A 204 12.85 9.43 -9.72
CA LEU A 204 11.85 9.52 -8.66
C LEU A 204 12.39 10.23 -7.42
N PHE A 205 13.55 9.82 -6.92
CA PHE A 205 14.16 10.46 -5.75
C PHE A 205 14.53 11.91 -6.04
N ARG A 206 15.05 12.23 -7.23
CA ARG A 206 15.34 13.61 -7.61
C ARG A 206 14.11 14.50 -7.52
N TYR A 207 12.95 14.00 -7.92
CA TYR A 207 11.67 14.71 -7.81
C TYR A 207 11.16 14.78 -6.37
N LEU A 208 11.13 13.65 -5.65
CA LEU A 208 10.70 13.58 -4.25
C LEU A 208 11.53 14.48 -3.33
N GLN A 209 12.81 14.71 -3.64
CA GLN A 209 13.71 15.55 -2.83
C GLN A 209 13.84 16.97 -3.37
N ASN A 210 13.16 17.33 -4.46
CA ASN A 210 13.30 18.67 -5.01
C ASN A 210 12.62 19.70 -4.10
N SER A 211 13.22 20.84 -3.78
CA SER A 211 12.56 21.84 -2.91
C SER A 211 11.63 22.78 -3.66
N GLN A 212 11.71 22.83 -5.00
CA GLN A 212 10.98 23.77 -5.85
C GLN A 212 9.79 23.11 -6.55
N ASN A 213 8.62 23.74 -6.51
CA ASN A 213 7.49 23.30 -7.32
C ASN A 213 7.84 23.55 -8.78
N SER A 214 8.29 22.51 -9.47
CA SER A 214 8.77 22.58 -10.85
C SER A 214 7.55 22.38 -11.73
N LYS A 215 6.72 23.44 -11.82
CA LYS A 215 5.77 23.52 -12.91
C LYS A 215 6.59 23.63 -14.20
N PRO A 216 6.32 22.81 -15.23
CA PRO A 216 6.85 23.06 -16.56
C PRO A 216 6.40 24.42 -17.09
#